data_AF-F8IKN3-F1
#
_entry.id   AF-F8IKN3-F1
#
_cell.length_a   1.000
_cell.length_b   1.000
_cell.length_c   1.000
_cell.angle_alpha   90.00
_cell.angle_beta   90.00
_cell.angle_gamma   90.00
#
_symmetry.space_group_name_H-M   'P 1'
#
loop_
_entity.id
_entity.type
_entity.pdbx_description
1 polymer ?
#
loop_
_entity_poly.entity_id
_entity_poly.type
_entity_poly.pdbx_seq_one_letter_code
_entity_poly.pdbx_strand_id
1 'polypeptide(L)' 'MQLRFGVSIPEVGYQIQEHVKSSVESMTGLRVNAVHVHVVGVAFQTELERAQDADQIGAALPREERSTGGIG' A
#
# COMPACT_ATOMS: atom_id res chain seq x y z
N MET A 1 4.50 2.51 -4.39
CA MET A 1 3.25 2.26 -3.65
C MET A 1 2.58 1.05 -4.31
N GLN A 2 2.58 -0.09 -3.64
CA GLN A 2 1.93 -1.33 -4.10
C GLN A 2 0.64 -1.51 -3.31
N LEU A 3 -0.47 -1.74 -4.01
CA LEU A 3 -1.77 -1.98 -3.39
C LEU A 3 -2.10 -3.47 -3.41
N ARG A 4 -2.39 -4.02 -2.22
CA ARG A 4 -2.74 -5.44 -2.08
C ARG A 4 -4.16 -5.71 -2.60
N PHE A 5 -4.37 -6.93 -3.08
CA PHE A 5 -5.71 -7.39 -3.49
C PHE A 5 -6.67 -7.39 -2.29
N GLY A 6 -7.90 -6.88 -2.49
CA GLY A 6 -8.93 -6.75 -1.45
C GLY A 6 -9.18 -5.33 -0.95
N VAL A 7 -8.49 -4.32 -1.49
CA VAL A 7 -8.70 -2.92 -1.12
C VAL A 7 -9.80 -2.30 -1.98
N SER A 8 -10.77 -1.65 -1.33
CA SER A 8 -11.86 -0.94 -1.97
C SER A 8 -11.30 0.14 -2.90
N ILE A 9 -11.56 0.05 -4.22
CA ILE A 9 -11.16 1.06 -5.23
C ILE A 9 -11.44 2.51 -4.77
N PRO A 10 -12.58 2.82 -4.11
CA PRO A 10 -12.82 4.15 -3.57
C PRO A 10 -11.75 4.63 -2.57
N GLU A 11 -11.28 3.74 -1.70
CA GLU A 11 -10.28 4.07 -0.67
C GLU A 11 -8.90 4.29 -1.26
N VAL A 12 -8.54 3.48 -2.26
CA VAL A 12 -7.35 3.69 -3.08
C VAL A 12 -7.41 5.04 -3.78
N GLY A 13 -8.55 5.33 -4.42
CA GLY A 13 -8.77 6.59 -5.10
C GLY A 13 -8.65 7.79 -4.18
N TYR A 14 -9.14 7.68 -2.94
CA TYR A 14 -9.00 8.72 -1.92
C TYR A 14 -7.54 8.95 -1.53
N GLN A 15 -6.80 7.89 -1.21
CA GLN A 15 -5.38 7.99 -0.86
C GLN A 15 -4.56 8.63 -2.00
N ILE A 16 -4.82 8.23 -3.25
CA ILE A 16 -4.16 8.81 -4.42
C ILE A 16 -4.47 10.30 -4.53
N GLN A 17 -5.74 10.70 -4.39
CA GLN A 17 -6.14 12.11 -4.45
C GLN A 17 -5.41 12.96 -3.42
N GLU A 18 -5.32 12.48 -2.17
CA GLU A 18 -4.66 13.17 -1.07
C GLU A 18 -3.14 13.31 -1.30
N HIS A 19 -2.49 12.24 -1.73
CA HIS A 19 -1.06 12.24 -2.04
C HIS A 19 -0.71 13.19 -3.19
N VAL A 20 -1.49 13.13 -4.28
CA VAL A 20 -1.28 14.01 -5.45
C VAL A 20 -1.51 15.46 -5.06
N LYS A 21 -2.55 15.73 -4.28
CA LYS A 21 -2.82 17.07 -3.73
C LYS A 21 -1.62 17.59 -2.94
N SER A 22 -1.19 16.85 -1.91
CA SER A 22 -0.07 17.26 -1.05
C SER A 22 1.22 17.47 -1.84
N SER A 23 1.50 16.61 -2.83
CA SER A 23 2.72 16.70 -3.63
C SER A 23 2.74 17.95 -4.51
N VAL A 24 1.62 18.25 -5.17
CA VAL A 24 1.50 19.43 -6.04
C VAL A 24 1.49 20.72 -5.23
N GLU A 25 0.78 20.75 -4.09
CA GLU A 25 0.80 21.91 -3.19
C GLU A 25 2.22 22.15 -2.63
N SER A 26 2.94 21.09 -2.24
CA SER A 26 4.31 21.19 -1.72
C SER A 26 5.32 21.62 -2.78
N MET A 27 5.18 21.14 -4.03
CA MET A 27 6.12 21.45 -5.10
C MET A 27 5.94 22.87 -5.64
N THR A 28 4.72 23.37 -5.69
CA THR A 28 4.39 24.63 -6.38
C THR A 28 3.98 25.76 -5.45
N GLY A 29 3.63 25.46 -4.20
CA GLY A 29 3.06 26.43 -3.25
C GLY A 29 1.64 26.88 -3.59
N LEU A 30 1.02 26.31 -4.64
CA LEU A 30 -0.34 26.62 -5.06
C LEU A 30 -1.35 25.74 -4.32
N ARG A 31 -2.57 26.24 -4.11
CA ARG A 31 -3.67 25.46 -3.55
C ARG A 31 -4.38 24.65 -4.63
N VAL A 32 -4.53 23.35 -4.41
CA VAL A 32 -5.20 22.44 -5.33
C VAL A 32 -6.68 22.31 -4.92
N ASN A 33 -7.58 22.71 -5.83
CA ASN A 33 -9.01 22.75 -5.55
C ASN A 33 -9.65 21.35 -5.59
N ALA A 34 -9.32 20.53 -6.58
CA ALA A 34 -9.84 19.18 -6.73
C ALA A 34 -8.89 18.28 -7.53
N VAL A 35 -8.93 16.97 -7.26
CA VAL A 35 -8.23 15.92 -8.01
C VAL A 35 -9.26 14.87 -8.41
N HIS A 36 -9.39 14.59 -9.71
CA HIS A 36 -10.30 13.57 -10.22
C HIS A 36 -9.52 12.36 -10.70
N VAL A 37 -9.79 11.20 -10.10
CA VAL A 37 -9.14 9.93 -10.46
C VAL A 37 -10.12 9.08 -11.27
N HIS A 38 -9.74 8.74 -12.50
CA HIS A 38 -10.51 7.87 -13.38
C HIS A 38 -9.80 6.52 -13.54
N VAL A 39 -10.43 5.43 -13.09
CA VAL A 39 -9.87 4.08 -13.18
C VAL A 39 -10.29 3.48 -14.52
N VAL A 40 -9.32 3.25 -15.41
CA VAL A 40 -9.57 2.75 -16.78
C VAL A 40 -9.70 1.23 -16.84
N GLY A 41 -9.04 0.50 -15.93
CA GLY A 41 -9.10 -0.96 -15.88
C GLY A 41 -8.44 -1.51 -14.63
N VAL A 42 -8.83 -2.74 -14.26
CA VAL A 42 -8.23 -3.49 -13.15
C VAL A 42 -7.71 -4.81 -13.67
N ALA A 43 -6.44 -5.12 -13.39
CA ALA A 43 -5.84 -6.40 -13.69
C ALA A 43 -5.96 -7.31 -12.46
N PHE A 44 -6.51 -8.51 -12.65
CA PHE A 44 -6.52 -9.53 -11.61
C PHE A 44 -5.19 -10.26 -11.61
N GLN A 45 -4.52 -10.30 -10.46
CA GLN A 45 -3.29 -11.04 -10.33
C GLN A 45 -3.56 -12.52 -10.59
N THR A 46 -2.76 -13.11 -11.47
CA THR A 46 -2.74 -14.54 -11.73
C THR A 46 -2.17 -15.27 -10.52
N GLU A 47 -2.47 -16.56 -10.34
CA GLU A 47 -1.96 -17.39 -9.23
C GLU A 47 -0.43 -17.28 -9.06
N LEU A 48 0.29 -17.09 -10.18
CA LEU A 48 1.74 -16.93 -10.23
C LEU A 48 2.24 -15.62 -9.58
N GLU A 49 1.50 -14.51 -9.73
CA GLU A 49 1.86 -13.19 -9.20
C GLU A 49 1.53 -13.09 -7.70
N ARG A 50 0.47 -13.77 -7.26
CA ARG A 50 0.08 -13.85 -5.84
C ARG A 50 1.16 -14.52 -4.98
N ALA A 51 1.86 -15.52 -5.53
CA ALA A 51 2.95 -16.22 -4.86
C ALA A 51 4.20 -15.33 -4.67
N GLN A 52 4.45 -14.40 -5.59
CA GLN A 52 5.61 -13.49 -5.54
C GLN A 52 5.41 -12.36 -4.51
N ASP A 53 4.19 -11.85 -4.37
CA ASP A 53 3.86 -10.85 -3.34
C ASP A 53 3.85 -11.43 -1.91
N ALA A 54 3.59 -12.73 -1.77
CA ALA A 54 3.61 -13.43 -0.48
C ALA A 54 5.02 -13.63 0.09
N ASP A 55 6.04 -13.78 -0.77
CA ASP A 55 7.44 -13.92 -0.36
C ASP A 55 8.01 -12.58 0.16
N GLN A 56 7.59 -11.45 -0.44
CA GLN A 56 8.01 -10.11 -0.01
C GLN A 56 7.41 -9.65 1.35
N ILE A 57 6.33 -10.29 1.84
CA ILE A 57 5.76 -9.99 3.18
C ILE A 57 6.28 -10.88 4.29
N GLY A 58 6.98 -11.98 3.96
CA GLY A 58 7.55 -12.91 4.95
C GLY A 58 8.78 -12.37 5.68
N ALA A 59 9.37 -11.26 5.23
CA ALA A 59 10.61 -10.72 5.81
C ALA A 59 10.41 -9.79 7.02
N ALA A 60 9.16 -9.44 7.39
CA ALA A 60 8.87 -8.45 8.45
C ALA A 60 8.07 -9.01 9.64
N LEU A 61 8.12 -10.33 9.90
CA LEU A 61 7.70 -10.87 11.19
C LEU A 61 8.93 -10.87 12.13
N PRO A 62 9.02 -10.01 13.15
CA PRO A 62 10.04 -10.15 14.16
C PRO A 62 9.84 -11.51 14.83
N ARG A 63 10.86 -12.37 14.78
CA ARG A 63 10.87 -13.56 15.63
C ARG A 63 10.88 -13.04 17.06
N GLU A 64 9.73 -13.11 17.73
CA GLU A 64 9.68 -12.99 19.19
C GLU A 64 10.64 -14.04 19.75
N GLU A 65 11.82 -13.57 20.14
CA GLU A 65 12.74 -14.32 20.99
C GLU A 65 11.98 -14.60 22.28
N ARG A 66 11.36 -15.78 22.35
CA ARG A 66 10.98 -16.34 23.63
C ARG A 66 12.27 -16.60 24.39
N SER A 67 12.67 -15.59 25.15
CA SER A 67 13.43 -15.70 26.37
C SER A 67 12.64 -16.62 27.31
N THR A 68 12.81 -17.93 27.14
CA THR A 68 12.70 -18.82 28.29
C THR A 68 13.99 -18.69 29.06
N GLY A 69 13.97 -17.70 29.98
CA GLY A 69 14.79 -17.72 31.17
C GLY A 69 14.67 -19.07 31.85
N GLY A 70 15.81 -19.54 32.36
CA GLY A 70 16.01 -20.93 32.71
C GLY A 70 15.18 -21.45 33.88
N ILE A 71 15.29 -22.76 34.06
CA ILE A 71 15.42 -23.42 35.35
C ILE A 71 15.96 -24.84 35.11
N GLY A 72 17.09 -25.18 35.76
CA GLY A 72 17.63 -26.54 35.87
C GLY A 72 18.84 -26.83 35.02
#